data_AF-A0A959SN04-F1
#
_entry.id   AF-A0A959SN04-F1
#
_cell.length_a   1.000
_cell.length_b   1.000
_cell.length_c   1.000
_cell.angle_alpha   90.00
_cell.angle_beta   90.00
_cell.angle_gamma   90.00
#
_symmetry.space_group_name_H-M   'P 1'
#
loop_
_entity.id
_entity.type
_entity.pdbx_description
1 polymer ?
#
loop_
_entity_poly.entity_id
_entity_poly.type
_entity_poly.pdbx_seq_one_letter_code
_entity_poly.pdbx_strand_id
1 'polypeptide(L)'
;MRPDIRRLFLWMTVFFASMAFLESAVVVYLRALYYPEGFGFPLVPMDSKLVGTEVFRELATMIMLLAPGALVVRNATECFA
;
A
#
# COMPACT_ATOMS: atom_id res chain seq x y z
N MET A 1 -16.68 22.79 7.05
CA MET A 1 -16.94 21.39 6.68
C MET A 1 -17.93 20.79 7.66
N ARG A 2 -18.89 19.99 7.18
CA ARG A 2 -19.79 19.23 8.08
C ARG A 2 -18.94 18.32 8.98
N PRO A 3 -19.27 18.15 10.27
CA PRO A 3 -18.46 17.39 11.23
C PRO A 3 -18.18 15.94 10.78
N ASP A 4 -19.10 15.35 10.02
CA ASP A 4 -18.97 14.00 9.46
C ASP A 4 -17.84 13.89 8.42
N ILE A 5 -17.62 14.95 7.63
CA ILE A 5 -16.55 15.00 6.61
C ILE A 5 -15.18 15.07 7.28
N ARG A 6 -15.04 15.85 8.36
CA ARG A 6 -13.76 15.93 9.10
C ARG A 6 -13.38 14.58 9.70
N ARG A 7 -14.37 13.85 10.24
CA ARG A 7 -14.16 12.50 10.75
C ARG A 7 -13.75 11.54 9.63
N LEU A 8 -14.41 11.61 8.48
CA LEU A 8 -14.09 10.80 7.31
C LEU A 8 -12.65 11.01 6.84
N PHE A 9 -12.22 12.27 6.64
CA PHE A 9 -10.84 12.58 6.25
C PHE A 9 -9.81 12.04 7.25
N LEU A 10 -10.06 12.21 8.55
CA LEU A 10 -9.17 11.68 9.59
C LEU A 10 -9.02 10.15 9.47
N TRP A 11 -10.14 9.42 9.35
CA TRP A 11 -10.10 7.96 9.24
C TRP A 11 -9.48 7.48 7.92
N MET A 12 -9.73 8.17 6.80
CA MET A 12 -9.11 7.84 5.52
C MET A 12 -7.60 8.05 5.56
N THR A 13 -7.12 9.18 6.10
CA THR A 13 -5.68 9.43 6.26
C THR A 13 -5.01 8.37 7.12
N VAL A 14 -5.62 8.00 8.24
CA VAL A 14 -5.10 6.91 9.09
C VAL A 14 -5.06 5.59 8.32
N PHE A 15 -6.12 5.25 7.59
CA PHE A 15 -6.17 4.04 6.79
C PHE A 15 -5.07 3.98 5.73
N PHE A 16 -4.91 5.03 4.92
CA PHE A 16 -3.88 5.10 3.88
C PHE A 16 -2.47 5.03 4.47
N ALA A 17 -2.21 5.75 5.56
CA ALA A 17 -0.92 5.73 6.24
C ALA A 17 -0.60 4.34 6.82
N SER A 18 -1.57 3.69 7.48
CA SER A 18 -1.43 2.33 7.99
C SER A 18 -1.17 1.33 6.87
N MET A 19 -1.83 1.47 5.73
CA MET A 19 -1.61 0.60 4.57
C MET A 19 -0.24 0.78 3.93
N ALA A 20 0.22 2.02 3.75
CA ALA A 20 1.57 2.30 3.27
C ALA A 20 2.65 1.70 4.19
N PHE A 21 2.42 1.76 5.51
CA PHE A 21 3.31 1.13 6.49
C PHE A 21 3.30 -0.40 6.38
N LEU A 22 2.14 -1.02 6.19
CA LEU A 22 2.03 -2.48 6.01
C LEU A 22 2.83 -2.95 4.80
N GLU A 23 2.65 -2.31 3.64
CA GLU A 23 3.42 -2.62 2.42
C GLU A 23 4.92 -2.53 2.67
N SER A 24 5.36 -1.42 3.27
CA SER A 24 6.77 -1.19 3.59
C SER A 24 7.32 -2.25 4.55
N ALA A 25 6.53 -2.64 5.56
CA ALA A 25 6.93 -3.66 6.53
C ALA A 25 7.13 -5.03 5.86
N VAL A 26 6.21 -5.44 4.97
CA VAL A 26 6.33 -6.73 4.26
C VAL A 26 7.61 -6.76 3.41
N VAL A 27 7.90 -5.68 2.66
CA VAL A 27 9.15 -5.57 1.87
C VAL A 27 10.38 -5.67 2.76
N VAL A 28 10.39 -4.96 3.89
CA VAL A 28 11.51 -4.95 4.82
C VAL A 28 11.74 -6.33 5.42
N TYR A 29 10.68 -7.03 5.85
CA TYR A 29 10.79 -8.40 6.36
C TYR A 29 11.30 -9.37 5.30
N LEU A 30 10.78 -9.26 4.08
CA LEU A 30 11.18 -10.11 2.97
C LEU A 30 12.66 -9.89 2.63
N ARG A 31 13.16 -8.65 2.63
CA ARG A 31 14.59 -8.37 2.48
C ARG A 31 15.42 -8.87 3.66
N ALA A 32 14.95 -8.69 4.89
CA ALA A 32 15.67 -9.19 6.07
C ALA A 32 15.83 -10.72 6.04
N LEU A 33 14.83 -11.44 5.53
CA LEU A 33 14.89 -12.90 5.36
C LEU A 33 15.83 -13.33 4.24
N TYR A 34 15.86 -12.58 3.13
CA TYR A 34 16.70 -12.90 1.96
C TYR A 34 18.16 -12.45 2.11
N TYR A 35 18.44 -11.47 2.97
CA TYR A 35 19.77 -10.89 3.18
C TYR A 35 20.17 -10.94 4.66
N PRO A 36 20.37 -12.15 5.25
CA PRO A 36 20.72 -12.28 6.66
C PRO A 36 22.07 -11.63 7.01
N GLU A 37 23.01 -11.59 6.05
CA GLU A 37 24.34 -10.97 6.20
C GLU A 37 24.35 -9.46 5.83
N GLY A 38 23.17 -8.87 5.60
CA GLY A 38 23.02 -7.47 5.21
C GLY A 38 22.88 -7.25 3.70
N PHE A 39 22.49 -6.02 3.34
CA PHE A 39 22.26 -5.63 1.95
C PHE A 39 23.59 -5.44 1.20
N GLY A 40 24.02 -6.48 0.49
CA GLY A 40 25.17 -6.44 -0.42
C GLY A 40 24.73 -6.40 -1.88
N PHE A 41 25.34 -5.53 -2.69
CA PHE A 41 25.18 -5.57 -4.14
C PHE A 41 26.24 -6.53 -4.71
N PRO A 42 25.90 -7.43 -5.65
CA PRO A 42 24.67 -7.50 -6.46
C PRO A 42 23.48 -8.13 -5.74
N LEU A 43 22.27 -7.65 -6.07
CA LEU A 43 21.02 -8.22 -5.56
C LEU A 43 20.97 -9.72 -5.88
N VAL A 44 20.88 -10.56 -4.84
CA VAL A 44 20.57 -11.99 -4.98
C VAL A 44 19.28 -12.14 -5.79
N PRO A 45 19.27 -12.96 -6.85
CA PRO A 45 18.06 -13.20 -7.64
C PRO A 45 16.97 -13.81 -6.74
N MET A 46 15.90 -13.06 -6.53
CA MET A 46 14.70 -13.56 -5.86
C MET A 46 14.01 -14.60 -6.74
N ASP A 47 13.45 -15.63 -6.11
CA ASP A 47 12.63 -16.63 -6.80
C ASP A 47 11.50 -15.94 -7.57
N SER A 48 11.30 -16.31 -8.83
CA SER A 48 10.30 -15.73 -9.72
C SER A 48 8.87 -15.80 -9.13
N LYS A 49 8.60 -16.81 -8.28
CA LYS A 49 7.32 -16.90 -7.55
C LYS A 49 7.14 -15.76 -6.56
N LEU A 50 8.21 -15.38 -5.85
CA LEU A 50 8.19 -14.32 -4.85
C LEU A 50 8.02 -12.94 -5.51
N VAL A 51 8.71 -12.73 -6.64
CA VAL A 51 8.52 -11.52 -7.46
C VAL A 51 7.07 -11.42 -7.93
N GLY A 52 6.47 -12.54 -8.35
CA GLY A 52 5.04 -12.60 -8.66
C GLY A 52 4.17 -12.17 -7.48
N THR A 53 4.43 -12.70 -6.27
CA THR A 53 3.66 -12.30 -5.07
C THR A 53 3.84 -10.83 -4.72
N GLU A 54 5.01 -10.25 -4.94
CA GLU A 54 5.28 -8.84 -4.71
C GLU A 54 4.44 -7.94 -5.64
N VAL A 55 4.41 -8.28 -6.93
CA VAL A 55 3.63 -7.56 -7.95
C VAL A 55 2.12 -7.67 -7.67
N PHE A 56 1.65 -8.86 -7.32
CA PHE A 56 0.24 -9.04 -6.95
C PHE A 56 -0.12 -8.31 -5.66
N ARG A 57 0.81 -8.22 -4.70
CA ARG A 57 0.60 -7.46 -3.46
C ARG A 57 0.41 -5.98 -3.79
N GLU A 58 1.32 -5.36 -4.54
CA GLU A 58 1.21 -3.96 -4.95
C GLU A 58 -0.08 -3.68 -5.74
N LEU A 59 -0.48 -4.59 -6.63
CA LEU A 59 -1.75 -4.49 -7.37
C LEU A 59 -2.95 -4.54 -6.41
N ALA A 60 -2.95 -5.47 -5.46
CA ALA A 60 -4.02 -5.59 -4.47
C ALA A 60 -4.10 -4.34 -3.59
N THR A 61 -2.96 -3.75 -3.20
CA THR A 61 -2.96 -2.50 -2.44
C THR A 61 -3.51 -1.34 -3.25
N MET A 62 -3.11 -1.18 -4.51
CA MET A 62 -3.67 -0.13 -5.37
C MET A 62 -5.20 -0.22 -5.44
N ILE A 63 -5.75 -1.41 -5.68
CA ILE A 63 -7.22 -1.62 -5.70
C ILE A 63 -7.83 -1.26 -4.34
N MET A 64 -7.20 -1.67 -3.25
CA MET A 64 -7.70 -1.42 -1.90
C MET A 64 -7.65 0.06 -1.51
N LEU A 65 -6.68 0.84 -2.02
CA LEU A 65 -6.63 2.29 -1.79
C LEU A 65 -7.68 3.03 -2.66
N LEU A 66 -7.91 2.54 -3.88
CA LEU A 66 -8.93 3.09 -4.79
C LEU A 66 -10.36 2.85 -4.31
N ALA A 67 -10.63 1.68 -3.71
CA ALA A 67 -11.98 1.29 -3.27
C ALA A 67 -12.67 2.27 -2.31
N PRO A 68 -12.07 2.69 -1.17
CA PRO A 68 -12.70 3.64 -0.26
C PRO A 68 -12.88 5.04 -0.89
N GLY A 69 -11.97 5.46 -1.78
CA GLY A 69 -12.15 6.69 -2.56
C GLY A 69 -13.38 6.62 -3.47
N ALA A 70 -13.53 5.52 -4.22
CA ALA A 70 -14.67 5.29 -5.10
C ALA A 70 -16.01 5.17 -4.35
N LEU A 71 -16.02 4.62 -3.14
CA LEU A 71 -17.24 4.44 -2.34
C LEU A 71 -17.75 5.75 -1.70
N VAL A 72 -16.85 6.69 -1.42
CA VAL A 72 -17.19 7.98 -0.80
C VAL A 72 -17.66 8.99 -1.84
N VAL A 73 -17.16 8.90 -3.06
CA VAL A 73 -17.38 9.89 -4.11
C VAL A 73 -18.65 9.58 -4.90
N ARG A 74 -19.49 10.61 -5.13
CA ARG A 74 -20.73 10.48 -5.93
C ARG A 74 -20.49 10.63 -7.44
N ASN A 75 -19.51 11.45 -7.85
CA ASN A 75 -19.16 11.71 -9.25
C ASN A 75 -17.64 11.63 -9.48
N ALA A 76 -17.19 10.97 -10.55
CA ALA A 76 -15.76 10.71 -10.82
C ALA A 76 -14.88 11.98 -10.87
N THR A 77 -15.45 13.14 -11.19
CA THR A 77 -14.75 14.43 -11.22
C THR A 77 -14.49 15.03 -9.83
N GLU A 78 -15.24 14.64 -8.81
CA GLU A 78 -14.99 15.03 -7.40
C GLU A 78 -13.90 14.16 -6.75
N CYS A 79 -13.45 13.09 -7.42
CA CYS A 79 -12.41 12.19 -6.92
C CYS A 79 -10.99 12.79 -7.01
N PHE A 80 -10.80 13.80 -7.86
CA PHE A 80 -9.50 14.43 -8.14
C PHE A 80 -9.49 15.96 -7.93
N ALA A 81 -10.61 16.54 -7.47
CA ALA A 81 -10.76 17.96 -7.17
C ALA A 81 -10.69 18.19 -5.66
#